data_AF-A0A317JKD9-F1
#
_entry.id   AF-A0A317JKD9-F1
#
_cell.length_a   1.000
_cell.length_b   1.000
_cell.length_c   1.000
_cell.angle_alpha   90.00
_cell.angle_beta   90.00
_cell.angle_gamma   90.00
#
_symmetry.space_group_name_H-M   'P 1'
#
loop_
_entity.id
_entity.type
_entity.pdbx_description
1 polymer ?
#
loop_
_entity_poly.entity_id
_entity_poly.type
_entity_poly.pdbx_seq_one_letter_code
_entity_poly.pdbx_strand_id
1 'polypeptide(L)' 'MFKQVDKTIKLLLNNPKHPSLNTHAYDSLVHPYHPGKEKVFEAYAQNNTPGAFRVFWCYGPSKNEITIIAITPHP' A
#
# COMPACT_ATOMS: atom_id res chain seq x y z
N MET A 1 -13.60 -9.19 1.91
CA MET A 1 -13.12 -7.86 1.45
C MET A 1 -12.55 -7.04 2.60
N PHE A 2 -13.37 -6.36 3.42
CA PHE A 2 -12.88 -5.46 4.48
C PHE A 2 -11.91 -6.09 5.49
N LYS A 3 -12.10 -7.37 5.84
CA LYS A 3 -11.18 -8.10 6.74
C LYS A 3 -9.75 -8.22 6.21
N GLN A 4 -9.59 -8.39 4.89
CA GLN A 4 -8.26 -8.54 4.29
C GLN A 4 -7.57 -7.19 4.17
N VAL A 5 -8.32 -6.14 3.82
CA VAL A 5 -7.80 -4.77 3.84
C VAL A 5 -7.39 -4.37 5.26
N ASP A 6 -8.23 -4.62 6.27
CA ASP A 6 -7.89 -4.38 7.69
C ASP A 6 -6.59 -5.11 8.10
N LYS A 7 -6.45 -6.38 7.71
CA LYS A 7 -5.21 -7.15 7.93
C LYS A 7 -4.01 -6.50 7.25
N THR A 8 -4.14 -6.06 6.01
CA THR A 8 -3.08 -5.36 5.25
C THR A 8 -2.67 -4.07 5.95
N ILE A 9 -3.63 -3.24 6.40
CA ILE A 9 -3.32 -2.00 7.12
C ILE A 9 -2.61 -2.30 8.44
N LYS A 10 -3.07 -3.30 9.21
CA LYS A 10 -2.39 -3.72 10.45
C LYS A 10 -0.97 -4.21 10.20
N LEU A 11 -0.74 -4.93 9.11
CA LEU A 11 0.61 -5.34 8.72
C LEU A 11 1.46 -4.15 8.31
N LEU A 12 0.94 -3.19 7.54
CA LEU A 12 1.67 -1.97 7.18
C LEU A 12 2.08 -1.15 8.40
N LEU A 13 1.19 -1.02 9.39
CA LEU A 13 1.48 -0.32 10.65
C LEU A 13 2.59 -0.99 11.47
N ASN A 14 2.64 -2.33 11.47
CA ASN A 14 3.61 -3.08 12.28
C ASN A 14 4.94 -3.37 11.56
N ASN A 15 4.86 -3.78 10.30
CA ASN A 15 6.02 -4.13 9.47
C ASN A 15 5.66 -3.97 7.98
N PRO A 16 5.94 -2.80 7.37
CA PRO A 16 5.63 -2.55 5.96
C PRO A 16 6.44 -3.43 4.98
N LYS A 17 7.47 -4.14 5.46
CA LYS A 17 8.26 -5.11 4.69
C LYS A 17 7.82 -6.56 4.92
N HIS A 18 6.67 -6.78 5.56
CA HIS A 18 6.18 -8.14 5.82
C HIS A 18 5.95 -8.89 4.49
N PRO A 19 6.49 -10.11 4.30
CA PRO A 19 6.45 -10.81 3.01
C PRO A 19 5.05 -11.01 2.44
N SER A 20 4.05 -11.19 3.30
CA SER A 20 2.66 -11.40 2.84
C SER A 20 2.01 -10.16 2.24
N LEU A 21 2.57 -8.96 2.43
CA LEU A 21 2.07 -7.73 1.80
C LEU A 21 2.39 -7.70 0.31
N ASN A 22 3.44 -8.42 -0.11
CA ASN A 22 3.97 -8.43 -1.47
C ASN A 22 4.08 -7.01 -2.06
N THR A 23 4.76 -6.14 -1.31
CA THR A 23 4.85 -4.72 -1.64
C THR A 23 5.83 -4.47 -2.79
N HIS A 24 5.44 -3.66 -3.77
CA HIS A 24 6.30 -3.20 -4.85
C HIS A 24 6.19 -1.69 -5.07
N ALA A 25 7.24 -1.08 -5.62
CA ALA A 25 7.17 0.32 -6.06
C ALA A 25 6.16 0.45 -7.20
N TYR A 26 5.36 1.51 -7.17
CA TYR A 26 4.34 1.80 -8.16
C TYR A 26 4.65 3.13 -8.84
N ASP A 27 5.22 3.05 -10.04
CA ASP A 27 5.78 4.23 -10.72
C ASP A 27 4.71 5.10 -11.41
N SER A 28 3.49 4.59 -11.59
CA SER A 28 2.39 5.35 -12.22
C SER A 28 1.70 6.35 -11.28
N LEU A 29 2.03 6.35 -9.97
CA LEU A 29 1.55 7.36 -9.02
C LEU A 29 2.71 8.21 -8.51
N VAL A 30 2.47 9.52 -8.44
CA VAL A 30 3.41 10.48 -7.86
C VAL A 30 3.18 10.56 -6.36
N HIS A 31 4.26 10.57 -5.59
CA HIS A 31 4.19 10.74 -4.13
C HIS A 31 3.56 12.09 -3.77
N PRO A 32 2.48 12.13 -2.97
CA PRO A 32 1.70 13.35 -2.76
C PRO A 32 2.45 14.46 -2.00
N TYR A 33 3.34 14.08 -1.08
CA TYR A 33 4.09 15.04 -0.24
C TYR A 33 5.53 15.32 -0.72
N HIS A 34 6.16 14.38 -1.43
CA HIS A 34 7.55 14.46 -1.88
C HIS A 34 7.71 14.04 -3.36
N PRO A 35 7.07 14.76 -4.30
CA PRO A 35 7.11 14.41 -5.73
C PRO A 35 8.53 14.28 -6.26
N GLY A 36 8.81 13.20 -7.00
CA GLY A 36 10.11 12.96 -7.64
C GLY A 36 11.26 12.59 -6.70
N LYS A 37 11.02 12.52 -5.38
CA LYS A 37 12.04 12.15 -4.37
C LYS A 37 11.73 10.82 -3.72
N GLU A 38 10.46 10.59 -3.41
CA GLU A 38 10.00 9.36 -2.76
C GLU A 38 9.02 8.60 -3.64
N LYS A 39 8.82 7.32 -3.33
CA LYS A 39 8.03 6.39 -4.14
C LYS A 39 6.67 6.11 -3.50
N VAL A 40 5.69 5.85 -4.35
CA VAL A 40 4.45 5.18 -3.95
C VAL A 40 4.67 3.67 -4.06
N PHE A 41 4.00 2.94 -3.19
CA PHE A 41 4.05 1.48 -3.15
C PHE A 41 2.64 0.90 -3.30
N GLU A 42 2.56 -0.26 -3.94
CA GLU A 42 1.36 -1.08 -4.01
C GLU A 42 1.55 -2.31 -3.10
N ALA A 43 0.57 -2.57 -2.23
CA ALA A 43 0.49 -3.78 -1.41
C ALA A 43 -0.76 -4.60 -1.77
N TYR A 44 -0.60 -5.92 -1.73
CA TYR A 44 -1.64 -6.87 -2.12
C TYR A 44 -2.47 -7.21 -0.89
N ALA A 45 -3.76 -6.85 -0.90
CA ALA A 45 -4.67 -7.28 0.17
C ALA A 45 -5.07 -8.75 -0.01
N GLN A 46 -5.12 -9.20 -1.26
CA GLN A 46 -5.44 -10.58 -1.64
C GLN A 46 -4.56 -10.98 -2.83
N ASN A 47 -4.11 -12.23 -2.83
CA ASN A 47 -3.36 -12.85 -3.92
C ASN A 47 -4.24 -13.87 -4.63
N ASN A 48 -4.05 -14.02 -5.96
CA ASN A 48 -4.66 -15.08 -6.78
C ASN A 48 -6.20 -15.22 -6.61
N THR A 49 -6.90 -14.10 -6.44
CA THR A 49 -8.36 -14.07 -6.27
C THR A 49 -8.96 -13.04 -7.24
N PRO A 50 -10.01 -13.37 -8.02
CA PRO A 50 -10.74 -12.38 -8.82
C PRO A 50 -11.28 -11.24 -7.94
N GLY A 51 -11.15 -9.99 -8.39
CA GLY A 51 -11.56 -8.81 -7.62
C GLY A 51 -10.71 -8.54 -6.37
N ALA A 52 -9.46 -9.01 -6.34
CA ALA A 52 -8.53 -8.74 -5.26
C ALA A 52 -8.29 -7.24 -5.08
N PHE A 53 -8.19 -6.78 -3.83
CA PHE A 53 -7.87 -5.38 -3.55
C PHE A 53 -6.37 -5.10 -3.55
N ARG A 54 -6.03 -3.87 -3.91
CA ARG A 54 -4.71 -3.27 -3.79
C ARG A 54 -4.78 -2.07 -2.88
N VAL A 55 -3.75 -1.90 -2.07
CA VAL A 55 -3.57 -0.76 -1.17
C VAL A 55 -2.37 0.02 -1.66
N PHE A 56 -2.59 1.25 -2.10
CA PHE A 56 -1.55 2.18 -2.49
C PHE A 56 -1.16 3.05 -1.30
N TRP A 57 0.13 3.13 -1.00
CA TRP A 57 0.62 3.81 0.20
C TRP A 57 2.02 4.41 -0.01
N CYS A 58 2.41 5.33 0.86
CA CYS A 58 3.75 5.90 0.90
C CYS A 58 4.21 6.20 2.34
N TYR A 59 5.50 6.48 2.53
CA TYR A 59 5.99 7.03 3.79
C TYR A 59 5.65 8.53 3.88
N GLY A 60 5.56 9.06 5.08
CA GLY A 60 5.22 10.47 5.30
C GLY A 60 3.72 10.74 5.45
N PRO A 61 3.32 12.03 5.57
CA PRO A 61 4.15 13.23 5.34
C PRO A 61 5.22 13.48 6.40
N SER A 62 5.02 13.01 7.63
CA SER A 62 6.01 13.16 8.70
C SER A 62 6.84 11.89 8.90
N LYS A 63 7.95 12.04 9.63
CA LYS A 63 8.78 10.89 10.01
C LYS A 63 7.95 9.87 10.80
N ASN A 64 8.14 8.59 10.49
CA ASN A 64 7.42 7.45 11.09
C ASN A 64 5.91 7.39 10.77
N GLU A 65 5.45 8.10 9.75
CA GLU A 65 4.08 7.98 9.25
C GLU A 65 4.03 7.16 7.96
N ILE A 66 2.88 6.51 7.77
CA ILE A 66 2.48 5.89 6.51
C ILE A 66 1.17 6.55 6.09
N THR A 67 1.09 6.98 4.84
CA THR A 67 -0.15 7.47 4.24
C THR A 67 -0.74 6.41 3.33
N ILE A 68 -2.02 6.12 3.51
CA ILE A 68 -2.80 5.32 2.57
C ILE A 68 -3.40 6.27 1.53
N ILE A 69 -3.01 6.09 0.27
CA ILE A 69 -3.41 6.94 -0.85
C ILE A 69 -4.75 6.45 -1.41
N ALA A 70 -4.86 5.15 -1.64
CA ALA A 70 -6.06 4.55 -2.22
C ALA A 70 -6.20 3.07 -1.86
N ILE A 71 -7.44 2.60 -1.85
CA ILE A 71 -7.81 1.19 -1.69
C ILE A 71 -8.76 0.87 -2.82
N THR A 72 -8.32 0.10 -3.82
CA THR A 72 -9.10 -0.15 -5.04
C THR A 72 -9.15 -1.63 -5.37
N PRO A 73 -10.24 -2.12 -5.99
CA PRO A 73 -10.20 -3.44 -6.61
C PRO A 73 -9.17 -3.44 -7.74
N HIS A 74 -8.45 -4.54 -7.88
CA HIS A 74 -7.65 -4.82 -9.06
C HIS A 74 -8.61 -5.12 -10.23
N PRO A 75 -8.32 -4.61 -11.44
CA PRO A 75 -9.09 -4.91 -12.64
C PRO A 75 -9.23 -6.42 -12.92
#